data_AF-A0A6I6FJR9-F1
#
_entry.id   AF-A0A6I6FJR9-F1
#
_cell.length_a   1.000
_cell.length_b   1.000
_cell.length_c   1.000
_cell.angle_alpha   90.00
_cell.angle_beta   90.00
_cell.angle_gamma   90.00
#
_symmetry.space_group_name_H-M   'P 1'
#
loop_
_entity.id
_entity.type
_entity.pdbx_description
1 polymer ?
#
loop_
_entity_poly.entity_id
_entity_poly.type
_entity_poly.pdbx_seq_one_letter_code
_entity_poly.pdbx_strand_id
1 'polypeptide(L)' 'MARVTSVTLGEHFNGFVGEMINSGRYGNTSEVIRDALRMMEIREERIQIVRKMVLDGVNSPESENNMDDIFAKAEKDLNV' A
#
# COMPACT_ATOMS: atom_id res chain seq x y z
N MET A 1 7.30 -20.57 -9.99
CA MET A 1 8.18 -21.36 -9.10
C MET A 1 8.77 -20.43 -8.04
N ALA A 2 8.86 -20.86 -6.78
CA ALA A 2 9.54 -20.08 -5.75
C ALA A 2 11.06 -20.05 -6.05
N ARG A 3 11.67 -18.86 -5.99
CA ARG A 3 13.11 -18.68 -6.19
C ARG A 3 13.75 -18.30 -4.86
N VAL A 4 14.68 -19.11 -4.37
CA VAL A 4 15.48 -18.78 -3.20
C VAL A 4 16.54 -17.75 -3.61
N THR A 5 16.65 -16.67 -2.85
CA THR A 5 17.59 -15.57 -3.12
C THR A 5 18.42 -15.33 -1.86
N SER A 6 19.75 -15.32 -2.01
CA SER A 6 20.66 -14.92 -0.93
C SER A 6 20.83 -13.41 -0.96
N VAL A 7 20.68 -12.77 0.21
CA VAL A 7 20.78 -11.31 0.36
C VAL A 7 21.65 -11.02 1.57
N THR A 8 22.57 -10.06 1.43
CA THR A 8 23.38 -9.58 2.55
C THR A 8 22.67 -8.41 3.21
N LEU A 9 22.40 -8.53 4.51
CA LEU A 9 21.80 -7.46 5.31
C LEU A 9 22.90 -6.65 6.00
N GLY A 10 22.72 -5.32 6.04
CA GLY A 10 23.57 -4.45 6.84
C GLY A 10 23.37 -4.67 8.35
N GLU A 11 24.34 -4.20 9.15
CA GLU A 11 24.38 -4.41 10.60
C GLU A 11 23.09 -3.99 11.32
N HIS A 12 22.53 -2.84 10.95
CA HIS A 12 21.25 -2.35 11.48
C HIS A 12 20.11 -3.36 11.31
N PHE A 13 19.96 -3.92 10.10
CA PHE A 13 18.88 -4.88 9.83
C PHE A 13 19.14 -6.25 10.44
N ASN A 14 20.41 -6.64 10.63
CA ASN A 14 20.73 -7.85 11.38
C ASN A 14 20.27 -7.75 12.84
N GLY A 15 20.52 -6.61 13.49
CA GLY A 15 20.03 -6.34 14.85
C GLY A 15 18.52 -6.42 14.93
N PHE A 16 17.83 -5.69 14.05
CA PHE A 16 16.36 -5.71 13.97
C PHE A 16 15.80 -7.12 13.76
N VAL A 17 16.29 -7.86 12.75
CA VAL A 17 15.82 -9.24 12.50
C VAL A 17 16.07 -10.14 13.71
N GLY A 18 17.23 -10.00 14.37
CA GLY A 18 17.55 -10.73 15.59
C GLY A 18 16.56 -10.45 16.73
N GLU A 19 16.23 -9.18 16.99
CA GLU A 19 15.21 -8.80 17.98
C GLU A 19 13.84 -9.39 17.65
N MET A 20 13.43 -9.34 16.38
CA MET A 20 12.14 -9.86 15.93
C MET A 20 12.03 -11.39 16.09
N ILE A 21 13.13 -12.12 15.89
CA ILE A 21 13.19 -13.57 16.13
C ILE A 21 13.25 -13.87 17.63
N ASN A 22 14.10 -13.17 18.38
CA ASN A 22 14.27 -13.36 19.83
C ASN A 22 13.00 -13.05 20.62
N SER A 23 12.19 -12.11 20.13
CA SER A 23 10.86 -11.81 20.69
C SER A 23 9.83 -12.92 20.47
N GLY A 24 10.13 -13.91 19.62
CA GLY A 24 9.21 -14.98 19.23
C GLY A 24 8.18 -14.58 18.18
N ARG A 25 8.23 -13.34 17.66
CA ARG A 25 7.28 -12.87 16.64
C ARG A 25 7.47 -13.55 15.29
N TYR A 26 8.69 -13.97 14.96
CA TYR A 26 9.00 -14.72 13.75
C TYR A 26 9.94 -15.90 14.07
N GLY A 27 9.81 -17.00 13.32
CA GLY A 27 10.62 -18.21 13.53
C GLY A 27 11.97 -18.19 12.81
N ASN A 28 12.13 -17.34 11.78
CA ASN A 28 13.38 -17.23 11.03
C ASN A 28 13.46 -15.90 10.25
N THR A 29 14.67 -15.59 9.79
CA THR A 29 14.96 -14.41 8.97
C THR A 29 14.12 -14.34 7.69
N SER A 30 13.89 -15.48 7.02
CA SER A 30 13.13 -15.51 5.78
C SER A 30 11.65 -15.17 5.98
N GLU A 31 11.08 -15.38 7.16
CA GLU A 31 9.73 -14.93 7.51
C GLU A 31 9.67 -13.42 7.68
N VAL A 32 10.63 -12.84 8.40
CA VAL A 32 10.73 -11.38 8.59
C VAL A 32 10.84 -10.68 7.23
N ILE A 33 11.73 -11.17 6.37
CA ILE A 33 11.94 -10.59 5.04
C ILE A 33 10.68 -10.71 4.18
N ARG A 34 10.01 -11.87 4.18
CA ARG A 34 8.75 -12.04 3.42
C ARG A 34 7.67 -11.09 3.90
N ASP A 35 7.55 -10.89 5.21
CA ASP A 35 6.56 -9.97 5.77
C ASP A 35 6.86 -8.52 5.40
N ALA A 36 8.14 -8.11 5.48
CA ALA A 36 8.58 -6.80 5.04
C ALA A 36 8.30 -6.56 3.55
N LEU A 37 8.54 -7.57 2.70
CA LEU A 37 8.24 -7.48 1.26
C LEU A 37 6.74 -7.35 0.99
N ARG A 38 5.88 -8.08 1.71
CA ARG A 38 4.42 -7.92 1.59
C ARG A 38 3.98 -6.52 1.99
N MET A 39 4.52 -5.98 3.07
CA MET A 39 4.22 -4.60 3.48
C MET A 39 4.65 -3.58 2.44
N MET A 40 5.82 -3.80 1.81
CA MET A 40 6.32 -2.95 0.72
C MET A 40 5.41 -3.04 -0.51
N GLU A 41 4.99 -4.24 -0.91
CA GLU A 41 4.08 -4.47 -2.04
C GLU A 41 2.75 -3.72 -1.86
N ILE A 42 2.12 -3.85 -0.68
CA ILE A 42 0.87 -3.14 -0.36
C ILE A 42 1.06 -1.62 -0.43
N ARG A 43 2.22 -1.12 0.05
CA ARG A 43 2.53 0.31 -0.01
C ARG A 43 2.66 0.79 -1.45
N GLU A 44 3.39 0.05 -2.28
CA GLU A 44 3.58 0.39 -3.69
C GLU A 44 2.24 0.36 -4.44
N GLU A 45 1.41 -0.67 -4.21
CA GLU A 45 0.07 -0.75 -4.80
C GLU A 45 -0.78 0.48 -4.44
N ARG A 46 -0.81 0.88 -3.16
CA ARG A 46 -1.52 2.08 -2.71
C ARG A 46 -1.00 3.37 -3.36
N ILE A 47 0.30 3.46 -3.63
CA ILE A 47 0.88 4.60 -4.33
C ILE A 47 0.42 4.62 -5.79
N GLN A 48 0.40 3.46 -6.47
CA GLN A 48 -0.03 3.35 -7.87
C GLN A 48 -1.52 3.67 -8.04
N ILE A 49 -2.39 2.97 -7.29
CA ILE A 49 -3.45 3.57 -6.48
C ILE A 49 -3.80 5.04 -6.72
N VAL A 50 -3.29 5.83 -5.79
CA VAL A 50 -3.46 7.28 -5.70
C VAL A 50 -2.96 7.99 -6.96
N ARG A 51 -1.81 7.59 -7.51
CA ARG A 51 -1.29 8.21 -8.75
C ARG A 51 -2.28 8.10 -9.90
N LYS A 52 -2.88 6.93 -10.08
CA LYS A 52 -3.90 6.72 -11.10
C LYS A 52 -5.11 7.62 -10.85
N MET A 53 -5.64 7.65 -9.63
CA MET A 53 -6.79 8.50 -9.30
C MET A 53 -6.51 10.00 -9.53
N VAL A 54 -5.30 10.46 -9.20
CA VAL A 54 -4.89 11.84 -9.46
C VAL A 54 -4.81 12.11 -10.95
N LEU A 55 -4.21 11.21 -11.74
CA LEU A 55 -4.14 11.37 -13.20
C LEU A 55 -5.53 11.33 -13.84
N ASP A 56 -6.41 10.44 -13.41
CA ASP A 56 -7.79 10.34 -13.88
C ASP A 56 -8.55 11.65 -13.59
N GLY A 57 -8.35 12.23 -12.39
CA GLY A 57 -8.93 13.53 -12.03
C GLY A 57 -8.34 14.71 -12.84
N VAL A 58 -7.02 14.77 -13.01
CA VAL A 58 -6.35 15.84 -13.78
C VAL A 58 -6.73 15.80 -15.26
N ASN A 59 -6.90 14.60 -15.82
CA ASN A 59 -7.31 14.43 -17.21
C ASN A 59 -8.83 14.51 -17.39
N SER A 60 -9.60 14.61 -16.31
CA SER A 60 -11.05 14.79 -16.39
C SER A 60 -11.40 16.23 -16.79
N PRO A 61 -12.49 16.43 -17.55
CA PRO A 61 -13.02 17.76 -17.80
C PRO A 61 -13.38 18.47 -16.49
N GLU A 62 -13.29 19.81 -16.50
CA GLU A 62 -13.74 20.61 -15.36
C GLU A 62 -15.25 20.40 -15.14
N SER A 63 -15.64 20.23 -13.88
CA SER A 63 -17.05 20.06 -13.52
C SER A 63 -17.77 21.40 -13.59
N GLU A 64 -18.88 21.45 -14.32
CA GLU A 64 -19.80 22.60 -14.31
C GLU A 64 -20.71 22.63 -13.08
N ASN A 65 -20.78 21.53 -12.32
CA ASN A 65 -21.63 21.43 -11.13
C ASN A 65 -21.01 22.19 -9.96
N ASN A 66 -21.83 22.97 -9.27
CA ASN A 66 -21.45 23.55 -7.99
C ASN A 66 -21.65 22.53 -6.85
N MET A 67 -21.30 22.93 -5.64
CA MET A 67 -21.39 22.05 -4.47
C MET A 67 -22.82 21.56 -4.20
N ASP A 68 -23.82 22.43 -4.32
CA ASP A 68 -25.23 22.10 -4.05
C ASP A 68 -25.77 21.11 -5.10
N ASP A 69 -25.39 21.28 -6.36
CA ASP A 69 -25.74 20.36 -7.45
C ASP A 69 -25.16 18.95 -7.21
N ILE A 70 -23.92 18.87 -6.70
CA ILE A 70 -23.26 17.60 -6.39
C ILE A 70 -23.99 16.89 -5.24
N PHE A 71 -24.35 17.60 -4.18
CA PHE A 71 -25.08 17.03 -3.04
C PHE A 71 -26.49 16.57 -3.44
N ALA A 72 -27.23 17.40 -4.18
CA ALA A 72 -28.57 17.05 -4.66
C ALA A 72 -28.55 15.81 -5.56
N LYS A 73 -27.53 15.66 -6.41
CA LYS A 73 -27.34 14.46 -7.25
C LYS A 73 -27.01 13.22 -6.42
N ALA A 74 -26.11 13.34 -5.43
CA ALA A 74 -25.76 12.24 -4.55
C ALA A 74 -26.95 11.73 -3.71
N GLU A 75 -27.78 12.63 -3.17
CA GLU A 75 -29.00 12.27 -2.44
C GLU A 75 -30.02 11.54 -3.32
N LYS A 76 -30.15 11.95 -4.59
CA LYS A 76 -31.01 11.29 -5.56
C LYS A 76 -30.53 9.88 -5.92
N ASP A 77 -29.22 9.68 -6.05
CA ASP A 77 -28.64 8.37 -6.36
C ASP A 77 -28.67 7.40 -5.16
N LEU A 78 -28.73 7.93 -3.92
CA LEU A 78 -28.85 7.15 -2.67
C LEU A 78 -30.29 6.73 -2.33
N ASN A 79 -31.29 7.48 -2.78
CA ASN A 79 -32.70 7.13 -2.60
C ASN A 79 -33.17 6.18 -3.72
N VAL A 80 -32.93 4.87 -3.52
CA VAL A 80 -33.68 3.79 -4.20
C VAL A 80 -35.08 3.68 -3.62
#